data_AF-Q5K6V4-F1
#
_entry.id   AF-Q5K6V4-F1
#
_cell.length_a   1.000
_cell.length_b   1.000
_cell.length_c   1.000
_cell.angle_alpha   90.00
_cell.angle_beta   90.00
_cell.angle_gamma   90.00
#
_symmetry.space_group_name_H-M   'P 1'
#
loop_
_entity.id
_entity.type
_entity.pdbx_description
1 polymer ?
#
loop_
_entity_poly.entity_id
_entity_poly.type
_entity_poly.pdbx_seq_one_letter_code
_entity_poly.pdbx_strand_id
1 'polypeptide(L)'
;MDSLPVELIQQIHLLALNPFFPQTSRTIYASLHRSSPFYIAEYLFRLYRSHGPNEVLVRALRHPVCDIHVVKALVEAWNRSRSRRADNQNDQTRSRQIPVVPPLTCRELPRRLFRSPPLPSTPIAPLIIYIFDTFAQTSDSTYDPSPNSHKGYPLCRAVLQSNYELVTYLLQKGADPSLKDYMAVEIAVSMKDLKMVKLLIEREQSGFGTTRTGDESESPTKKMKLGDRITVPAKMVESAMKKGTKDIVNYLVYDKKVIPPLSSIMDLGKPDAKSKAKTKHQFNKSKKRKAGFQ
;
A
#
# COMPACT_ATOMS: atom_id res chain seq x y z
N MET A 1 -23.79 21.17 27.25
CA MET A 1 -23.93 19.80 26.69
C MET A 1 -23.05 18.81 27.46
N ASP A 2 -22.74 19.08 28.73
CA ASP A 2 -21.62 18.43 29.43
C ASP A 2 -21.96 17.09 30.11
N SER A 3 -23.11 16.51 29.80
CA SER A 3 -23.49 15.18 30.33
C SER A 3 -24.46 14.42 29.44
N LEU A 4 -24.37 14.54 28.11
CA LEU A 4 -25.12 13.61 27.25
C LEU A 4 -24.49 12.20 27.36
N PRO A 5 -25.28 11.16 27.69
CA PRO A 5 -24.83 9.78 27.66
C PRO A 5 -24.22 9.41 26.32
N VAL A 6 -23.18 8.58 26.35
CA VAL A 6 -22.43 8.17 25.14
C VAL A 6 -23.36 7.48 24.14
N GLU A 7 -24.33 6.71 24.63
CA GLU A 7 -25.32 5.98 23.84
C GLU A 7 -26.20 6.93 23.04
N LEU A 8 -26.62 8.06 23.62
CA LEU A 8 -27.42 9.07 22.93
C LEU A 8 -26.59 9.81 21.88
N ILE A 9 -25.32 10.14 22.19
CA ILE A 9 -24.40 10.76 21.23
C ILE A 9 -24.20 9.84 20.02
N GLN A 10 -24.02 8.54 20.26
CA GLN A 10 -23.88 7.52 19.24
C GLN A 10 -25.15 7.37 18.39
N GLN A 11 -26.34 7.34 19.01
CA GLN A 11 -27.62 7.27 18.28
C GLN A 11 -27.84 8.50 17.40
N ILE A 12 -27.61 9.71 17.93
CA ILE A 12 -27.71 10.95 17.17
C ILE A 12 -26.77 10.90 15.95
N HIS A 13 -25.52 10.47 16.14
CA HIS A 13 -24.56 10.36 15.05
C HIS A 13 -24.96 9.31 14.00
N LEU A 14 -25.47 8.14 14.41
CA LEU A 14 -25.96 7.09 13.50
C LEU A 14 -27.19 7.49 12.70
N LEU A 15 -28.04 8.37 13.24
CA LEU A 15 -29.20 8.90 12.54
C LEU A 15 -28.82 10.05 11.61
N ALA A 16 -27.95 10.95 12.06
CA ALA A 16 -27.53 12.10 11.29
C ALA A 16 -26.59 11.75 10.13
N LEU A 17 -25.79 10.67 10.26
CA LEU A 17 -24.76 10.25 9.29
C LEU A 17 -23.80 11.38 8.88
N ASN A 18 -23.57 12.34 9.79
CA ASN A 18 -22.79 13.54 9.52
C ASN A 18 -21.31 13.33 9.92
N PRO A 19 -20.36 13.28 8.96
CA PRO A 19 -18.94 13.10 9.25
C PRO A 19 -18.31 14.23 10.08
N PHE A 20 -18.92 15.41 10.12
CA PHE A 20 -18.43 16.58 10.84
C PHE A 20 -18.97 16.67 12.27
N PHE A 21 -19.92 15.82 12.66
CA PHE A 21 -20.48 15.82 14.01
C PHE A 21 -19.42 15.65 15.12
N PRO A 22 -18.41 14.76 14.99
CA PRO A 22 -17.34 14.67 15.98
C PRO A 22 -16.50 15.96 16.12
N GLN A 23 -16.53 16.86 15.15
CA GLN A 23 -15.75 18.11 15.17
C GLN A 23 -16.43 19.22 15.98
N THR A 24 -17.69 19.05 16.35
CA THR A 24 -18.48 20.07 17.05
C THR A 24 -18.07 20.26 18.52
N SER A 25 -17.53 19.22 19.17
CA SER A 25 -17.08 19.27 20.56
C SER A 25 -16.00 18.23 20.84
N ARG A 26 -15.03 18.57 21.71
CA ARG A 26 -13.99 17.64 22.16
C ARG A 26 -14.57 16.45 22.93
N THR A 27 -15.64 16.65 23.69
CA THR A 27 -16.31 15.58 24.45
C THR A 27 -16.98 14.59 23.51
N ILE A 28 -17.68 15.10 22.49
CA ILE A 28 -18.30 14.28 21.43
C ILE A 28 -17.22 13.53 20.65
N TYR A 29 -16.14 14.23 20.26
CA TYR A 29 -15.01 13.60 19.61
C TYR A 29 -14.47 12.42 20.44
N ALA A 30 -14.14 12.65 21.72
CA ALA A 30 -13.57 11.63 22.58
C ALA A 30 -14.52 10.45 22.80
N SER A 31 -15.82 10.72 22.99
CA SER A 31 -16.87 9.70 23.12
C SER A 31 -16.92 8.79 21.88
N LEU A 32 -16.97 9.39 20.69
CA LEU A 32 -17.10 8.64 19.43
C LEU A 32 -15.82 7.90 19.02
N HIS A 33 -14.64 8.43 19.35
CA HIS A 33 -13.36 7.81 18.99
C HIS A 33 -12.90 6.73 19.99
N ARG A 34 -13.48 6.69 21.21
CA ARG A 34 -13.28 5.61 22.18
C ARG A 34 -14.43 4.58 22.17
N SER A 35 -15.31 4.66 21.18
CA SER A 35 -16.46 3.78 21.04
C SER A 35 -16.07 2.38 20.55
N SER A 36 -17.01 1.44 20.63
CA SER A 36 -16.77 0.04 20.22
C SER A 36 -16.53 -0.10 18.71
N PRO A 37 -15.76 -1.11 18.27
CA PRO A 37 -15.57 -1.39 16.84
C PRO A 37 -16.90 -1.66 16.11
N PHE A 38 -17.88 -2.25 16.80
CA PHE A 38 -19.21 -2.51 16.27
C PHE A 38 -19.95 -1.21 15.92
N TYR A 39 -19.89 -0.21 16.79
CA TYR A 39 -20.49 1.09 16.54
C TYR A 39 -19.86 1.77 15.32
N ILE A 40 -18.52 1.79 15.25
CA ILE A 40 -17.79 2.41 14.13
C ILE A 40 -18.14 1.67 12.82
N ALA A 41 -18.16 0.34 12.83
CA ALA A 41 -18.53 -0.48 11.69
C ALA A 41 -19.96 -0.20 11.22
N GLU A 42 -20.93 -0.12 12.15
CA GLU A 42 -22.33 0.19 11.84
C GLU A 42 -22.46 1.60 11.23
N TYR A 43 -21.77 2.59 11.79
CA TYR A 43 -21.75 3.95 11.25
C TYR A 43 -21.18 3.98 9.83
N LEU A 44 -20.01 3.39 9.60
CA LEU A 44 -19.37 3.34 8.28
C LEU A 44 -20.22 2.55 7.28
N PHE A 45 -20.86 1.46 7.71
CA PHE A 45 -21.78 0.68 6.89
C PHE A 45 -22.98 1.53 6.44
N ARG A 46 -23.61 2.27 7.35
CA ARG A 46 -24.74 3.15 7.03
C ARG A 46 -24.32 4.30 6.13
N LEU A 47 -23.20 4.95 6.44
CA LEU A 47 -22.64 6.05 5.67
C LEU A 47 -22.38 5.66 4.21
N TYR A 48 -21.93 4.42 3.97
CA TYR A 48 -21.61 3.92 2.64
C TYR A 48 -22.64 2.93 2.08
N ARG A 49 -23.81 2.78 2.69
CA ARG A 49 -24.85 1.80 2.32
C ARG A 49 -25.33 1.93 0.87
N SER A 50 -25.28 3.14 0.31
CA SER A 50 -25.63 3.42 -1.09
C SER A 50 -24.62 2.84 -2.10
N HIS A 51 -23.44 2.44 -1.64
CA HIS A 51 -22.38 1.92 -2.48
C HIS A 51 -22.43 0.39 -2.58
N GLY A 52 -21.86 -0.13 -3.66
CA GLY A 52 -21.80 -1.56 -3.90
C GLY A 52 -20.81 -2.32 -2.99
N PRO A 53 -20.86 -3.66 -3.00
CA PRO A 53 -20.03 -4.52 -2.17
C PRO A 53 -18.52 -4.33 -2.35
N ASN A 54 -18.10 -3.84 -3.52
CA ASN A 54 -16.69 -3.59 -3.85
C ASN A 54 -16.17 -2.27 -3.25
N GLU A 55 -17.06 -1.41 -2.77
CA GLU A 55 -16.77 0.00 -2.51
C GLU A 55 -16.94 0.38 -1.04
N VAL A 56 -17.80 -0.34 -0.30
CA VAL A 56 -18.07 -0.09 1.12
C VAL A 56 -16.80 -0.26 1.96
N LEU A 57 -16.13 -1.40 1.82
CA LEU A 57 -14.91 -1.69 2.58
C LEU A 57 -13.77 -0.75 2.17
N VAL A 58 -13.58 -0.52 0.86
CA VAL A 58 -12.56 0.41 0.34
C VAL A 58 -12.74 1.83 0.90
N ARG A 59 -13.98 2.32 1.00
CA ARG A 59 -14.27 3.63 1.61
C ARG A 59 -14.07 3.62 3.11
N ALA A 60 -14.51 2.58 3.81
CA ALA A 60 -14.30 2.44 5.26
C ALA A 60 -12.81 2.50 5.63
N LEU A 61 -11.96 1.78 4.89
CA LEU A 61 -10.51 1.75 5.08
C LEU A 61 -9.79 3.09 4.83
N ARG A 62 -10.47 4.10 4.26
CA ARG A 62 -9.91 5.46 4.15
C ARG A 62 -9.88 6.16 5.51
N HIS A 63 -10.68 5.71 6.47
CA HIS A 63 -10.79 6.31 7.80
C HIS A 63 -9.74 5.78 8.77
N PRO A 64 -9.18 6.65 9.63
CA PRO A 64 -8.22 6.23 10.64
C PRO A 64 -8.76 5.29 11.70
N VAL A 65 -10.04 5.41 11.99
CA VAL A 65 -10.74 4.59 12.98
C VAL A 65 -11.03 3.18 12.47
N CYS A 66 -10.83 2.89 11.18
CA CYS A 66 -11.07 1.58 10.62
C CYS A 66 -9.84 0.68 10.79
N ASP A 67 -9.82 -0.07 11.90
CA ASP A 67 -8.82 -1.09 12.22
C ASP A 67 -9.33 -2.51 11.87
N ILE A 68 -8.56 -3.54 12.24
CA ILE A 68 -8.93 -4.95 11.99
C ILE A 68 -10.28 -5.30 12.62
N HIS A 69 -10.54 -4.83 13.85
CA HIS A 69 -11.78 -5.14 14.57
C HIS A 69 -12.99 -4.49 13.91
N VAL A 70 -12.84 -3.25 13.44
CA VAL A 70 -13.88 -2.56 12.67
C VAL A 70 -14.13 -3.26 11.34
N VAL A 71 -13.10 -3.72 10.64
CA VAL A 71 -13.27 -4.49 9.38
C VAL A 71 -14.04 -5.79 9.63
N LYS A 72 -13.69 -6.56 10.68
CA LYS A 72 -14.42 -7.77 11.07
C LYS A 72 -15.90 -7.48 11.33
N ALA A 73 -16.18 -6.50 12.19
CA ALA A 73 -17.54 -6.10 12.53
C ALA A 73 -18.32 -5.58 11.30
N LEU A 74 -17.64 -4.92 10.36
CA LEU A 74 -18.23 -4.43 9.10
C LEU A 74 -18.64 -5.59 8.19
N VAL A 75 -17.78 -6.61 8.05
CA VAL A 75 -18.07 -7.82 7.27
C VAL A 75 -19.26 -8.58 7.87
N GLU A 76 -19.30 -8.72 9.20
CA GLU A 76 -20.44 -9.32 9.88
C GLU A 76 -21.73 -8.53 9.66
N ALA A 77 -21.69 -7.19 9.78
CA ALA A 77 -22.84 -6.33 9.56
C ALA A 77 -23.37 -6.44 8.12
N TRP A 78 -22.47 -6.51 7.13
CA TRP A 78 -22.83 -6.76 5.74
C TRP A 78 -23.52 -8.12 5.58
N ASN A 79 -22.90 -9.20 6.09
CA ASN A 79 -23.46 -10.55 6.02
C ASN A 79 -24.84 -10.65 6.65
N ARG A 80 -25.05 -10.05 7.83
CA ARG A 80 -26.38 -9.95 8.46
C ARG A 80 -27.39 -9.23 7.57
N SER A 81 -26.99 -8.15 6.90
CA SER A 81 -27.86 -7.43 5.96
C SER A 81 -28.18 -8.24 4.71
N ARG A 82 -27.31 -9.18 4.30
CA ARG A 82 -27.57 -10.09 3.18
C ARG A 82 -28.59 -11.16 3.55
N SER A 83 -28.42 -11.80 4.71
CA SER A 83 -29.33 -12.85 5.20
C SER A 83 -30.76 -12.33 5.39
N ARG A 84 -30.94 -11.17 6.03
CA ARG A 84 -32.28 -10.56 6.22
C ARG A 84 -33.02 -10.28 4.91
N ARG A 85 -32.30 -9.95 3.83
CA ARG A 85 -32.90 -9.73 2.51
C ARG A 85 -33.31 -11.03 1.84
N ALA A 86 -32.60 -12.12 2.10
CA ALA A 86 -32.97 -13.45 1.62
C ALA A 86 -34.23 -13.97 2.35
N ASP A 87 -34.30 -13.80 3.67
CA ASP A 87 -35.42 -14.30 4.48
C ASP A 87 -36.75 -13.60 4.14
N ASN A 88 -36.73 -12.26 3.99
CA ASN A 88 -37.94 -11.49 3.63
C ASN A 88 -38.49 -11.81 2.22
N GLN A 89 -37.71 -12.47 1.36
CA GLN A 89 -38.14 -12.81 0.00
C GLN A 89 -38.66 -14.24 -0.12
N ASN A 90 -38.34 -15.13 0.83
CA ASN A 90 -38.83 -16.51 0.83
C ASN A 90 -40.32 -16.64 1.16
N ASP A 91 -40.96 -15.58 1.68
CA ASP A 91 -42.39 -15.55 2.01
C ASP A 91 -43.31 -15.21 0.81
N GLN A 92 -42.75 -14.88 -0.35
CA GLN A 92 -43.51 -14.60 -1.57
C GLN A 92 -43.02 -15.47 -2.74
N THR A 93 -43.72 -16.59 -2.91
CA THR A 93 -43.81 -17.48 -4.09
C THR A 93 -42.91 -17.23 -5.33
N ARG A 94 -42.29 -18.33 -5.76
CA ARG A 94 -41.71 -18.68 -7.08
C ARG A 94 -40.19 -18.65 -7.21
N SER A 95 -39.69 -19.81 -7.61
CA SER A 95 -38.40 -20.12 -8.22
C SER A 95 -38.00 -19.14 -9.34
N ARG A 96 -37.43 -17.99 -8.95
CA ARG A 96 -36.60 -17.18 -9.83
C ARG A 96 -35.21 -17.16 -9.22
N GLN A 97 -34.21 -17.65 -9.95
CA GLN A 97 -32.81 -17.49 -9.60
C GLN A 97 -32.49 -15.99 -9.62
N ILE A 98 -32.58 -15.34 -8.45
CA ILE A 98 -32.35 -13.90 -8.26
C ILE A 98 -30.99 -13.75 -7.56
N PRO A 99 -30.16 -12.76 -7.99
CA PRO A 99 -28.75 -12.71 -7.64
C PRO A 99 -28.53 -12.47 -6.15
N VAL A 100 -27.90 -13.46 -5.51
CA VAL A 100 -27.38 -13.36 -4.14
C VAL A 100 -26.48 -12.13 -4.04
N VAL A 101 -26.80 -11.18 -3.14
CA VAL A 101 -25.94 -10.01 -2.90
C VAL A 101 -24.52 -10.51 -2.61
N PRO A 102 -23.50 -10.08 -3.36
CA PRO A 102 -22.17 -10.67 -3.20
C PRO A 102 -21.54 -10.27 -1.86
N PRO A 103 -20.55 -11.05 -1.37
CA PRO A 103 -19.80 -10.68 -0.17
C PRO A 103 -19.08 -9.34 -0.37
N LEU A 104 -18.66 -8.71 0.73
CA LEU A 104 -17.78 -7.54 0.62
C LEU A 104 -16.45 -7.94 0.00
N THR A 105 -15.92 -7.07 -0.84
CA THR A 105 -14.63 -7.28 -1.51
C THR A 105 -13.74 -6.05 -1.31
N CYS A 106 -12.44 -6.21 -1.54
CA CYS A 106 -11.46 -5.15 -1.34
C CYS A 106 -10.50 -5.05 -2.52
N ARG A 107 -11.01 -4.74 -3.71
CA ARG A 107 -10.20 -4.71 -4.94
C ARG A 107 -9.06 -3.68 -4.90
N GLU A 108 -9.33 -2.48 -4.43
CA GLU A 108 -8.35 -1.39 -4.36
C GLU A 108 -8.01 -1.03 -2.91
N LEU A 109 -6.71 -1.04 -2.58
CA LEU A 109 -6.19 -0.73 -1.27
C LEU A 109 -5.96 0.78 -1.10
N PRO A 110 -6.60 1.44 -0.12
CA PRO A 110 -6.42 2.87 0.09
C PRO A 110 -4.97 3.23 0.44
N ARG A 111 -4.48 4.32 -0.15
CA ARG A 111 -3.13 4.86 0.10
C ARG A 111 -2.76 5.03 1.57
N ARG A 112 -3.74 5.29 2.43
CA ARG A 112 -3.56 5.47 3.89
C ARG A 112 -2.85 4.27 4.53
N LEU A 113 -3.15 3.06 4.09
CA LEU A 113 -2.59 1.82 4.65
C LEU A 113 -1.05 1.79 4.58
N PHE A 114 -0.46 2.50 3.60
CA PHE A 114 0.98 2.52 3.33
C PHE A 114 1.65 3.88 3.65
N ARG A 115 0.96 4.78 4.38
CA ARG A 115 1.52 6.08 4.76
C ARG A 115 2.30 6.04 6.06
N SER A 116 1.90 5.18 7.00
CA SER A 116 2.54 5.07 8.31
C SER A 116 3.95 4.50 8.15
N PRO A 117 4.96 5.04 8.86
CA PRO A 117 6.28 4.44 8.89
C PRO A 117 6.22 3.07 9.60
N PRO A 118 7.05 2.10 9.18
CA PRO A 118 7.15 0.83 9.88
C PRO A 118 7.69 1.06 11.30
N LEU A 119 7.12 0.36 12.29
CA LEU A 119 7.75 0.26 13.61
C LEU A 119 8.69 -0.95 13.61
N PRO A 120 9.81 -0.93 14.36
CA PRO A 120 10.73 -2.07 14.44
C PRO A 120 10.06 -3.38 14.84
N SER A 121 9.03 -3.32 15.69
CA SER A 121 8.25 -4.48 16.14
C SER A 121 7.21 -4.97 15.13
N THR A 122 6.80 -4.12 14.19
CA THR A 122 5.72 -4.41 13.22
C THR A 122 6.12 -3.83 11.86
N PRO A 123 6.99 -4.54 11.10
CA PRO A 123 7.47 -4.04 9.81
C PRO A 123 6.35 -3.96 8.78
N ILE A 124 5.34 -4.85 8.89
CA ILE A 124 4.14 -4.83 8.05
C ILE A 124 2.94 -4.57 8.95
N ALA A 125 2.09 -3.61 8.56
CA ALA A 125 0.88 -3.32 9.33
C ALA A 125 -0.03 -4.56 9.37
N PRO A 126 -0.47 -5.03 10.56
CA PRO A 126 -1.30 -6.23 10.68
C PRO A 126 -2.60 -6.17 9.85
N LEU A 127 -3.14 -4.97 9.67
CA LEU A 127 -4.33 -4.74 8.84
C LEU A 127 -4.08 -5.09 7.36
N ILE A 128 -2.89 -4.81 6.82
CA ILE A 128 -2.54 -5.17 5.44
C ILE A 128 -2.53 -6.69 5.30
N ILE A 129 -1.86 -7.40 6.22
CA ILE A 129 -1.79 -8.86 6.23
C ILE A 129 -3.20 -9.44 6.30
N TYR A 130 -4.00 -8.96 7.25
CA TYR A 130 -5.38 -9.40 7.43
C TYR A 130 -6.22 -9.22 6.16
N ILE A 131 -6.09 -8.08 5.46
CA ILE A 131 -6.83 -7.83 4.22
C ILE A 131 -6.43 -8.84 3.13
N PHE A 132 -5.13 -9.02 2.89
CA PHE A 132 -4.68 -9.98 1.88
C PHE A 132 -5.09 -11.41 2.22
N ASP A 133 -4.94 -11.83 3.48
CA ASP A 133 -5.22 -13.22 3.85
C ASP A 133 -6.72 -13.52 3.89
N THR A 134 -7.56 -12.55 4.25
CA THR A 134 -9.03 -12.74 4.34
C THR A 134 -9.70 -12.63 2.98
N PHE A 135 -9.28 -11.67 2.13
CA PHE A 135 -10.00 -11.35 0.90
C PHE A 135 -9.37 -11.96 -0.37
N ALA A 136 -8.13 -12.45 -0.32
CA ALA A 136 -7.49 -13.13 -1.47
C ALA A 136 -7.88 -14.62 -1.63
N GLN A 137 -8.70 -15.16 -0.74
CA GLN A 137 -9.18 -16.55 -0.80
C GLN A 137 -10.56 -16.67 -1.45
N THR A 138 -11.02 -15.63 -2.14
CA THR A 138 -12.32 -15.69 -2.82
C THR A 138 -12.19 -16.63 -4.03
N SER A 139 -13.17 -17.50 -4.28
CA SER A 139 -13.15 -18.46 -5.41
C SER A 139 -13.04 -17.79 -6.78
N ASP A 140 -13.19 -16.47 -6.84
CA ASP A 140 -13.03 -15.63 -8.00
C ASP A 140 -11.95 -14.57 -7.71
N SER A 141 -10.79 -14.73 -8.35
CA SER A 141 -9.61 -13.86 -8.20
C SER A 141 -9.89 -12.41 -8.64
N THR A 142 -11.00 -12.16 -9.35
CA THR A 142 -11.36 -10.78 -9.70
C THR A 142 -11.65 -9.91 -8.48
N TYR A 143 -11.89 -10.48 -7.29
CA TYR A 143 -12.20 -9.73 -6.07
C TYR A 143 -11.02 -9.56 -5.11
N ASP A 144 -9.85 -10.10 -5.46
CA ASP A 144 -8.69 -10.08 -4.60
C ASP A 144 -8.15 -8.66 -4.40
N PRO A 145 -7.60 -8.36 -3.20
CA PRO A 145 -6.90 -7.11 -2.99
C PRO A 145 -5.70 -6.97 -3.92
N SER A 146 -5.69 -5.90 -4.71
CA SER A 146 -4.61 -5.67 -5.65
C SER A 146 -3.36 -5.10 -4.95
N PRO A 147 -2.21 -5.79 -4.97
CA PRO A 147 -0.94 -5.21 -4.52
C PRO A 147 -0.48 -4.06 -5.43
N ASN A 148 -1.08 -3.96 -6.63
CA ASN A 148 -0.81 -2.97 -7.65
C ASN A 148 -1.76 -1.76 -7.60
N SER A 149 -2.53 -1.63 -6.51
CA SER A 149 -3.46 -0.52 -6.27
C SER A 149 -2.85 0.85 -6.58
N HIS A 150 -3.64 1.74 -7.18
CA HIS A 150 -3.21 3.07 -7.61
C HIS A 150 -1.92 3.08 -8.47
N LYS A 151 -1.78 2.14 -9.42
CA LYS A 151 -0.62 2.00 -10.33
C LYS A 151 0.69 1.72 -9.58
N GLY A 152 0.68 0.75 -8.65
CA GLY A 152 1.87 0.32 -7.91
C GLY A 152 2.25 1.22 -6.74
N TYR A 153 1.32 2.05 -6.23
CA TYR A 153 1.58 2.92 -5.08
C TYR A 153 2.05 2.16 -3.82
N PRO A 154 1.46 1.00 -3.44
CA PRO A 154 1.92 0.22 -2.29
C PRO A 154 3.42 -0.07 -2.34
N LEU A 155 3.89 -0.62 -3.47
CA LEU A 155 5.29 -0.98 -3.68
C LEU A 155 6.19 0.26 -3.66
N CYS A 156 5.81 1.33 -4.36
CA CYS A 156 6.59 2.58 -4.38
C CYS A 156 6.77 3.16 -2.97
N ARG A 157 5.73 3.11 -2.12
CA ARG A 157 5.80 3.61 -0.74
C ARG A 157 6.67 2.73 0.14
N ALA A 158 6.58 1.41 0.01
CA ALA A 158 7.40 0.47 0.76
C ALA A 158 8.90 0.69 0.45
N VAL A 159 9.25 0.88 -0.82
CA VAL A 159 10.62 1.21 -1.26
C VAL A 159 11.08 2.55 -0.69
N LEU A 160 10.26 3.60 -0.77
CA LEU A 160 10.59 4.92 -0.22
C LEU A 160 10.85 4.89 1.28
N GLN A 161 10.24 3.96 2.01
CA GLN A 161 10.42 3.74 3.44
C GLN A 161 11.59 2.80 3.78
N SER A 162 12.32 2.28 2.78
CA SER A 162 13.34 1.24 2.95
C SER A 162 12.83 0.01 3.72
N ASN A 163 11.54 -0.31 3.56
CA ASN A 163 10.90 -1.42 4.25
C ASN A 163 10.99 -2.68 3.39
N TYR A 164 12.09 -3.41 3.54
CA TYR A 164 12.38 -4.60 2.73
C TYR A 164 11.34 -5.70 2.95
N GLU A 165 10.88 -5.90 4.18
CA GLU A 165 9.89 -6.92 4.53
C GLU A 165 8.56 -6.67 3.83
N LEU A 166 8.09 -5.42 3.82
CA LEU A 166 6.88 -5.04 3.09
C LEU A 166 7.06 -5.16 1.58
N VAL A 167 8.24 -4.80 1.04
CA VAL A 167 8.55 -4.98 -0.38
C VAL A 167 8.49 -6.46 -0.74
N THR A 168 9.20 -7.33 -0.02
CA THR A 168 9.19 -8.79 -0.23
C THR A 168 7.76 -9.33 -0.15
N TYR A 169 7.00 -8.96 0.88
CA TYR A 169 5.61 -9.39 1.04
C TYR A 169 4.72 -8.98 -0.14
N LEU A 170 4.80 -7.72 -0.58
CA LEU A 170 4.02 -7.23 -1.72
C LEU A 170 4.43 -7.94 -3.03
N LEU A 171 5.72 -8.18 -3.26
CA LEU A 171 6.22 -8.94 -4.41
C LEU A 171 5.74 -10.39 -4.40
N GLN A 172 5.66 -11.03 -3.23
CA GLN A 172 5.09 -12.36 -3.06
C GLN A 172 3.59 -12.39 -3.37
N LYS A 173 2.85 -11.32 -3.02
CA LYS A 173 1.44 -11.17 -3.36
C LYS A 173 1.19 -10.74 -4.83
N GLY A 174 2.25 -10.57 -5.65
CA GLY A 174 2.12 -10.24 -7.08
C GLY A 174 2.26 -8.77 -7.43
N ALA A 175 2.89 -7.95 -6.58
CA ALA A 175 3.24 -6.57 -6.95
C ALA A 175 4.17 -6.56 -8.16
N ASP A 176 3.88 -5.68 -9.13
CA ASP A 176 4.63 -5.52 -10.36
C ASP A 176 5.56 -4.28 -10.27
N PRO A 177 6.89 -4.47 -10.24
CA PRO A 177 7.86 -3.38 -10.19
C PRO A 177 7.94 -2.53 -11.45
N SER A 178 7.38 -2.99 -12.58
CA SER A 178 7.41 -2.27 -13.86
C SER A 178 6.37 -1.15 -13.95
N LEU A 179 5.38 -1.14 -13.07
CA LEU A 179 4.29 -0.17 -13.07
C LEU A 179 4.79 1.27 -12.93
N LYS A 180 4.04 2.17 -13.57
CA LYS A 180 4.33 3.62 -13.58
C LYS A 180 5.78 3.88 -14.00
N ASP A 181 6.17 3.31 -15.14
CA ASP A 181 7.49 3.51 -15.74
C ASP A 181 8.67 3.06 -14.86
N TYR A 182 8.51 1.96 -14.12
CA TYR A 182 9.51 1.44 -13.17
C TYR A 182 9.79 2.39 -11.98
N MET A 183 8.80 3.20 -11.57
CA MET A 183 8.93 4.18 -10.48
C MET A 183 9.52 3.58 -9.20
N ALA A 184 9.10 2.36 -8.81
CA ALA A 184 9.62 1.71 -7.62
C ALA A 184 11.15 1.48 -7.71
N VAL A 185 11.63 1.04 -8.88
CA VAL A 185 13.06 0.84 -9.11
C VAL A 185 13.80 2.17 -9.20
N GLU A 186 13.22 3.19 -9.85
CA GLU A 186 13.80 4.53 -9.93
C GLU A 186 14.01 5.16 -8.54
N ILE A 187 13.06 4.96 -7.61
CA ILE A 187 13.20 5.38 -6.22
C ILE A 187 14.39 4.66 -5.57
N ALA A 188 14.49 3.33 -5.71
CA ALA A 188 15.60 2.55 -5.15
C ALA A 188 16.97 3.00 -5.70
N VAL A 189 17.07 3.26 -7.01
CA VAL A 189 18.27 3.81 -7.66
C VAL A 189 18.62 5.19 -7.11
N SER A 190 17.61 6.06 -6.93
CA SER A 190 17.80 7.41 -6.37
C SER A 190 18.26 7.39 -4.91
N MET A 191 17.85 6.38 -4.15
CA MET A 191 18.30 6.12 -2.78
C MET A 191 19.67 5.43 -2.73
N LYS A 192 20.26 5.08 -3.88
CA LYS A 192 21.52 4.34 -4.02
C LYS A 192 21.51 2.97 -3.33
N ASP A 193 20.33 2.36 -3.23
CA ASP A 193 20.15 1.10 -2.54
C ASP A 193 20.22 -0.08 -3.51
N LEU A 194 21.44 -0.62 -3.68
CA LEU A 194 21.67 -1.78 -4.55
C LEU A 194 20.87 -3.01 -4.10
N LYS A 195 20.72 -3.22 -2.80
CA LYS A 195 20.01 -4.40 -2.26
C LYS A 195 18.53 -4.33 -2.64
N MET A 196 17.91 -3.16 -2.51
CA MET A 196 16.52 -2.95 -2.93
C MET A 196 16.35 -3.07 -4.44
N VAL A 197 17.29 -2.56 -5.24
CA VAL A 197 17.28 -2.73 -6.71
C VAL A 197 17.31 -4.20 -7.09
N LYS A 198 18.21 -5.00 -6.48
CA LYS A 198 18.27 -6.45 -6.68
C LYS A 198 16.96 -7.12 -6.29
N LEU A 199 16.38 -6.77 -5.14
CA LEU A 199 15.12 -7.32 -4.66
C LEU A 199 13.95 -7.08 -5.64
N LEU A 200 13.90 -5.90 -6.27
CA LEU A 200 12.85 -5.56 -7.23
C LEU A 200 13.04 -6.24 -8.60
N ILE A 201 14.29 -6.46 -9.03
CA ILE A 201 14.60 -7.02 -10.35
C ILE A 201 14.61 -8.54 -10.33
N GLU A 202 15.21 -9.15 -9.30
CA GLU A 202 15.44 -10.58 -9.22
C GLU A 202 14.21 -11.32 -8.68
N ARG A 203 13.96 -12.53 -9.20
CA ARG A 203 13.04 -13.45 -8.54
C ARG A 203 13.76 -14.09 -7.36
N GLU A 204 13.18 -13.98 -6.17
CA GLU A 204 13.63 -14.79 -5.03
C GLU A 204 13.37 -16.26 -5.37
N GLN A 205 14.39 -17.11 -5.23
CA GLN A 205 14.18 -18.56 -5.22
C GLN A 205 13.34 -18.86 -3.99
N SER A 206 12.07 -19.20 -4.19
CA SER A 206 11.18 -19.64 -3.11
C SER A 206 11.71 -20.97 -2.57
N GLY A 207 12.62 -20.90 -1.59
CA GLY A 207 13.11 -22.04 -0.84
C GLY A 207 12.08 -22.47 0.20
N PHE A 208 10.89 -22.91 -0.23
CA PHE A 208 10.02 -23.72 0.61
C PHE A 208 10.43 -25.18 0.45
N GLY A 209 11.63 -25.50 0.96
CA GLY A 209 12.02 -26.88 1.20
C GLY A 209 11.23 -27.38 2.39
N THR A 210 10.19 -28.18 2.13
CA THR A 210 9.56 -29.03 3.14
C THR A 210 10.65 -29.70 3.95
N THR A 211 10.62 -29.52 5.27
CA THR A 211 11.40 -30.30 6.23
C THR A 211 11.03 -31.78 6.06
N ARG A 212 11.75 -32.48 5.18
CA ARG A 212 11.84 -33.94 5.23
C ARG A 212 13.08 -34.21 6.06
N THR A 213 12.83 -34.55 7.32
CA THR A 213 13.77 -35.26 8.18
C THR A 213 14.25 -36.52 7.46
N GLY A 214 15.56 -36.74 7.42
CA GLY A 214 16.16 -38.03 7.06
C GLY A 214 17.30 -37.94 6.06
N ASP A 215 18.51 -37.96 6.61
CA ASP A 215 19.75 -38.57 6.13
C ASP A 215 20.45 -38.15 4.82
N GLU A 216 21.67 -37.67 5.07
CA GLU A 216 22.96 -37.87 4.40
C GLU A 216 23.12 -37.72 2.87
N SER A 217 24.14 -36.92 2.56
CA SER A 217 24.98 -36.98 1.36
C SER A 217 24.32 -36.59 0.05
N GLU A 218 24.38 -35.30 -0.34
CA GLU A 218 24.39 -34.96 -1.77
C GLU A 218 24.96 -33.55 -2.07
N SER A 219 25.72 -33.53 -3.15
CA SER A 219 26.48 -32.46 -3.83
C SER A 219 25.87 -31.04 -3.89
N PRO A 220 26.66 -29.98 -4.17
CA PRO A 220 26.15 -28.61 -4.31
C PRO A 220 25.21 -28.53 -5.51
N THR A 221 23.90 -28.56 -5.24
CA THR A 221 22.87 -28.45 -6.27
C THR A 221 23.03 -27.11 -7.01
N LYS A 222 23.22 -27.20 -8.32
CA LYS A 222 23.30 -26.05 -9.22
C LYS A 222 22.03 -25.21 -9.07
N LYS A 223 22.14 -24.07 -8.40
CA LYS A 223 21.09 -23.04 -8.29
C LYS A 223 20.61 -22.66 -9.70
N MET A 224 19.49 -23.22 -10.15
CA MET A 224 18.85 -22.78 -11.39
C MET A 224 18.39 -21.33 -11.17
N LYS A 225 19.03 -20.39 -11.87
CA LYS A 225 18.66 -18.96 -11.81
C LYS A 225 17.27 -18.82 -12.47
N LEU A 226 16.24 -18.53 -11.68
CA LEU A 226 14.96 -18.10 -12.24
C LEU A 226 15.21 -16.78 -12.99
N GLY A 227 14.55 -16.62 -14.15
CA GLY A 227 14.58 -15.37 -14.89
C GLY A 227 14.07 -14.19 -14.06
N ASP A 228 14.52 -12.99 -14.41
CA ASP A 228 14.18 -11.77 -13.68
C ASP A 228 12.68 -11.47 -13.66
N ARG A 229 12.24 -10.73 -12.64
CA ARG A 229 10.85 -10.24 -12.52
C ARG A 229 10.52 -9.24 -13.61
N ILE A 230 11.49 -8.40 -13.97
CA ILE A 230 11.34 -7.35 -14.96
C ILE A 230 12.45 -7.40 -16.00
N THR A 231 12.11 -7.03 -17.23
CA THR A 231 13.11 -6.68 -18.23
C THR A 231 13.63 -5.29 -17.91
N VAL A 232 14.95 -5.18 -17.67
CA VAL A 232 15.61 -3.91 -17.33
C VAL A 232 15.75 -3.06 -18.61
N PRO A 233 15.11 -1.88 -18.70
CA PRO A 233 15.25 -1.01 -19.86
C PRO A 233 16.52 -0.15 -19.77
N ALA A 234 17.06 0.27 -20.93
CA ALA A 234 18.27 1.11 -20.99
C ALA A 234 18.14 2.44 -20.21
N LYS A 235 16.93 3.01 -20.11
CA LYS A 235 16.64 4.21 -19.30
C LYS A 235 17.01 4.07 -17.83
N MET A 236 16.99 2.84 -17.29
CA MET A 236 17.35 2.56 -15.91
C MET A 236 18.86 2.69 -15.69
N VAL A 237 19.66 2.23 -16.67
CA VAL A 237 21.12 2.40 -16.68
C VAL A 237 21.48 3.88 -16.76
N GLU A 238 20.82 4.63 -17.65
CA GLU A 238 21.00 6.08 -17.77
C GLU A 238 20.69 6.81 -16.46
N SER A 239 19.56 6.47 -15.83
CA SER A 239 19.20 7.04 -14.52
C SER A 239 20.25 6.74 -13.45
N ALA A 240 20.72 5.49 -13.37
CA ALA A 240 21.78 5.11 -12.41
C ALA A 240 23.10 5.86 -12.66
N MET A 241 23.49 6.04 -13.93
CA MET A 241 24.67 6.82 -14.31
C MET A 241 24.52 8.28 -13.91
N LYS A 242 23.37 8.90 -14.20
CA LYS A 242 23.06 10.29 -13.80
C LYS A 242 23.06 10.49 -12.28
N LYS A 243 22.68 9.47 -11.51
CA LYS A 243 22.71 9.49 -10.03
C LYS A 243 24.10 9.16 -9.45
N GLY A 244 25.06 8.76 -10.30
CA GLY A 244 26.44 8.46 -9.91
C GLY A 244 26.59 7.18 -9.09
N THR A 245 25.72 6.18 -9.28
CA THR A 245 25.72 4.92 -8.52
C THR A 245 26.50 3.83 -9.24
N LYS A 246 27.84 3.84 -9.11
CA LYS A 246 28.73 2.89 -9.80
C LYS A 246 28.34 1.43 -9.57
N ASP A 247 27.98 1.05 -8.33
CA ASP A 247 27.64 -0.34 -8.00
C ASP A 247 26.36 -0.81 -8.71
N ILE A 248 25.37 0.08 -8.82
CA ILE A 248 24.11 -0.18 -9.51
C ILE A 248 24.35 -0.23 -11.02
N VAL A 249 25.14 0.69 -11.57
CA VAL A 249 25.51 0.68 -13.00
C VAL A 249 26.24 -0.62 -13.34
N ASN A 250 27.23 -1.01 -12.54
CA ASN A 250 27.98 -2.25 -12.73
C ASN A 250 27.05 -3.47 -12.71
N TYR A 251 26.12 -3.51 -11.75
CA TYR A 251 25.11 -4.56 -11.69
C TYR A 251 24.23 -4.61 -12.95
N LEU A 252 23.70 -3.48 -13.41
CA LEU A 252 22.80 -3.46 -14.58
C LEU A 252 23.56 -3.78 -15.89
N VAL A 253 24.80 -3.34 -16.03
CA VAL A 253 25.59 -3.53 -17.26
C VAL A 253 26.21 -4.92 -17.31
N TYR A 254 26.89 -5.35 -16.24
CA TYR A 254 27.63 -6.61 -16.25
C TYR A 254 26.77 -7.81 -15.86
N ASP A 255 25.95 -7.70 -14.81
CA ASP A 255 25.16 -8.83 -14.32
C ASP A 255 23.89 -9.01 -15.16
N LYS A 256 23.22 -7.90 -15.51
CA LYS A 256 21.99 -7.91 -16.33
C LYS A 256 22.21 -7.76 -17.83
N LYS A 257 23.46 -7.54 -18.26
CA LYS A 257 23.87 -7.45 -19.68
C LYS A 257 23.11 -6.37 -20.46
N VAL A 258 22.72 -5.28 -19.80
CA VAL A 258 22.03 -4.16 -20.46
C VAL A 258 23.08 -3.21 -21.05
N ILE A 259 22.98 -2.98 -22.36
CA ILE A 259 23.90 -2.10 -23.08
C ILE A 259 23.60 -0.64 -22.67
N PRO A 260 24.60 0.13 -22.22
CA PRO A 260 24.42 1.55 -21.95
C PRO A 260 24.05 2.31 -23.23
N PRO A 261 23.16 3.30 -23.16
CA PRO A 261 22.90 4.16 -24.32
C PRO A 261 24.18 4.94 -24.69
N LEU A 262 24.42 5.13 -25.99
CA LEU A 262 25.65 5.74 -26.53
C LEU A 262 25.93 7.13 -25.95
N SER A 263 24.89 7.88 -25.58
CA SER A 263 24.98 9.18 -24.89
C SER A 263 25.76 9.09 -23.58
N SER A 264 25.49 8.07 -22.76
CA SER A 264 26.13 7.90 -21.45
C SER A 264 27.56 7.38 -21.55
N ILE A 265 27.91 6.67 -22.62
CA ILE A 265 29.29 6.24 -22.91
C ILE A 265 30.17 7.46 -23.23
N MET A 266 29.62 8.45 -23.94
CA MET A 266 30.34 9.69 -24.27
C MET A 266 30.63 10.58 -23.05
N ASP A 267 29.78 10.54 -22.01
CA ASP A 267 30.01 11.27 -20.77
C ASP A 267 31.01 10.59 -19.83
N LEU A 268 31.20 9.26 -19.94
CA LEU A 268 32.29 8.52 -19.28
C LEU A 268 33.68 8.82 -19.89
N GLY A 269 33.72 9.19 -21.17
CA GLY A 269 34.96 9.50 -21.91
C GLY A 269 35.48 10.93 -21.72
N LYS A 270 34.76 11.80 -21.01
CA LYS A 270 35.24 13.14 -20.66
C LYS A 270 36.03 13.03 -19.34
N PRO A 271 37.36 13.24 -19.34
CA PRO A 271 38.11 13.27 -18.10
C PRO A 271 37.53 14.37 -17.20
N ASP A 272 37.40 14.08 -15.91
CA ASP A 272 36.89 14.98 -14.88
C ASP A 272 37.46 16.39 -15.05
N ALA A 273 36.68 17.27 -15.68
CA ALA A 273 37.01 18.68 -15.79
C ALA A 273 36.71 19.32 -14.42
N LYS A 274 37.68 19.15 -13.52
CA LYS A 274 38.00 19.92 -12.31
C LYS A 274 36.81 20.52 -11.55
N SER A 275 36.68 20.09 -10.30
CA SER A 275 35.97 20.84 -9.26
C SER A 275 36.34 22.32 -9.32
N LYS A 276 35.39 23.19 -9.64
CA LYS A 276 35.49 24.60 -9.28
C LYS A 276 34.70 24.82 -8.01
N ALA A 277 35.41 24.68 -6.90
CA ALA A 277 35.05 25.33 -5.65
C ALA A 277 35.36 26.84 -5.73
N LYS A 278 34.61 27.59 -4.92
CA LYS A 278 34.69 29.03 -4.59
C LYS A 278 33.81 29.92 -5.50
N THR A 279 32.97 30.83 -4.99
CA THR A 279 33.10 31.61 -3.75
C THR A 279 31.74 32.08 -3.20
N LYS A 280 31.68 32.16 -1.87
CA LYS A 280 30.69 32.86 -1.04
C LYS A 280 30.29 34.24 -1.59
N HIS A 281 29.01 34.59 -1.50
CA HIS A 281 28.63 35.92 -1.02
C HIS A 281 27.61 35.82 0.12
N GLN A 282 28.01 36.41 1.24
CA GLN A 282 27.25 36.62 2.47
C GLN A 282 26.19 37.71 2.28
N PHE A 283 25.04 37.50 2.95
CA PHE A 283 24.30 38.46 3.77
C PHE A 283 24.29 39.95 3.39
N ASN A 284 23.08 40.48 3.15
CA ASN A 284 22.52 41.59 3.93
C ASN A 284 20.98 41.64 3.75
N LYS A 285 20.21 41.36 4.80
CA LYS A 285 19.67 42.28 5.84
C LYS A 285 18.40 43.02 5.39
N SER A 286 17.28 42.56 5.97
CA SER A 286 16.10 43.30 6.44
C SER A 286 15.72 44.63 5.77
N LYS A 287 14.46 44.72 5.32
CA LYS A 287 13.61 45.86 5.68
C LYS A 287 12.14 45.46 5.83
N LYS A 288 11.69 45.58 7.08
CA LYS A 288 10.31 45.61 7.58
C LYS A 288 9.69 46.98 7.21
N ARG A 289 8.34 47.06 7.24
CA ARG A 289 7.43 48.25 7.21
C ARG A 289 6.81 48.51 5.82
N LYS A 290 5.50 48.67 5.61
CA LYS A 290 4.31 49.18 6.36
C LYS A 290 3.06 48.45 5.77
N ALA A 291 2.00 48.03 6.48
CA ALA A 291 0.98 48.76 7.23
C ALA A 291 0.26 49.89 6.44
N GLY A 292 -0.98 49.64 5.99
CA GLY A 292 -2.06 50.64 5.96
C GLY A 292 -2.82 50.87 4.65
N PHE A 293 -4.14 50.60 4.71
CA PHE A 293 -5.29 51.21 4.01
C PHE A 293 -5.43 50.96 2.48
N GLN A 294 -6.59 50.61 1.92
CA GLN A 294 -8.00 50.73 2.35
C GLN A 294 -8.74 49.39 2.31
#